data_AF-A0A1R1YW24-F1
#
_entry.id   AF-A0A1R1YW24-F1
#
_cell.length_a   1.000
_cell.length_b   1.000
_cell.length_c   1.000
_cell.angle_alpha   90.00
_cell.angle_beta   90.00
_cell.angle_gamma   90.00
#
_symmetry.space_group_name_H-M   'P 1'
#
loop_
_entity.id
_entity.type
_entity.pdbx_description
1 polymer ?
#
loop_
_entity_poly.entity_id
_entity_poly.type
_entity_poly.pdbx_seq_one_letter_code
_entity_poly.pdbx_strand_id
1 'polypeptide(L)'
;EAFVMSAPGAPPAPAAPPAPRVSQATGNIVVTGSTSRTAPAVPSVQIDAWQPDRPYLELYDGKPADFAERFREAEARHGALPIFYLDTAAWLARRGRVAEASEMVLSALDLPTADDTTLGMVADRLERYGDWDRAVELRDRQAALDPDRPQPRRLLALTLARRAAVRPAQARADLTRAITLLYAIATSPQADQWDGIDLIALNEANAMLPRLRKLGGKVEMDPRLVMLLDVDVRVVIDWTTDASDMDLWVDEPTRERAIYNNNRTAIGGRLSRDMTRGYGPEEYMIRVAPPGTYTAQANVFAPDRIDPNGATILTAHLFRNFGRANETVDSVDIELKRDEKGARMIGRVVVPGKPVSGKAPVKDMAPLP
;
A
#
# COMPACT_ATOMS: atom_id res chain seq x y z
N GLU A 1 1.75 61.26 -22.10
CA GLU A 1 1.82 60.59 -20.79
C GLU A 1 0.98 59.34 -20.84
N ALA A 2 1.61 58.16 -20.89
CA ALA A 2 0.92 56.88 -21.02
C ALA A 2 0.82 56.20 -19.65
N PHE A 3 -0.41 55.96 -19.21
CA PHE A 3 -0.75 55.39 -17.92
C PHE A 3 -0.65 53.86 -17.98
N VAL A 4 0.33 53.27 -17.29
CA VAL A 4 0.53 51.82 -17.19
C VAL A 4 -0.18 51.32 -15.92
N MET A 5 -1.28 50.58 -16.08
CA MET A 5 -1.93 49.88 -14.97
C MET A 5 -1.12 48.62 -14.63
N SER A 6 -0.58 48.57 -13.41
CA SER A 6 0.02 47.36 -12.83
C SER A 6 -1.06 46.40 -12.36
N ALA A 7 -0.99 45.14 -12.81
CA ALA A 7 -1.83 44.05 -12.31
C ALA A 7 -1.39 43.64 -10.89
N PRO A 8 -2.33 43.28 -9.99
CA PRO A 8 -2.00 42.83 -8.64
C PRO A 8 -1.35 41.44 -8.67
N GLY A 9 -0.26 41.28 -7.90
CA GLY A 9 0.52 40.05 -7.82
C GLY A 9 -0.28 38.86 -7.27
N ALA A 10 0.01 37.68 -7.81
CA ALA A 10 -0.60 36.42 -7.39
C ALA A 10 -0.29 36.10 -5.91
N PRO A 11 -1.25 35.56 -5.15
CA PRO A 11 -1.02 35.14 -3.77
C PRO A 11 -0.04 33.96 -3.69
N PRO A 12 0.75 33.87 -2.61
CA PRO A 12 1.73 32.80 -2.43
C PRO A 12 1.06 31.42 -2.35
N ALA A 13 1.69 30.42 -2.97
CA ALA A 13 1.22 29.04 -2.97
C ALA A 13 1.15 28.46 -1.53
N PRO A 14 0.11 27.68 -1.20
CA PRO A 14 0.01 27.02 0.10
C PRO A 14 1.14 25.97 0.28
N ALA A 15 1.66 25.88 1.50
CA ALA A 15 2.70 24.93 1.87
C ALA A 15 2.29 23.48 1.60
N ALA A 16 3.20 22.70 1.01
CA ALA A 16 2.98 21.29 0.72
C ALA A 16 2.76 20.48 2.03
N PRO A 17 1.85 19.49 2.03
CA PRO A 17 1.67 18.60 3.16
C PRO A 17 2.94 17.76 3.41
N PRO A 18 3.22 17.38 4.67
CA PRO A 18 4.41 16.59 5.00
C PRO A 18 4.35 15.20 4.35
N ALA A 19 5.48 14.77 3.80
CA ALA A 19 5.65 13.44 3.23
C ALA A 19 5.38 12.33 4.29
N PRO A 20 4.91 11.14 3.87
CA PRO A 20 4.75 10.01 4.77
C PRO A 20 6.09 9.68 5.45
N ARG A 21 6.05 9.52 6.78
CA ARG A 21 7.23 9.18 7.56
C ARG A 21 7.64 7.75 7.27
N VAL A 22 8.70 7.56 6.50
CA VAL A 22 9.46 6.31 6.50
C VAL A 22 10.12 6.21 7.87
N SER A 23 9.65 5.26 8.70
CA SER A 23 10.25 5.00 9.99
C SER A 23 11.68 4.48 9.77
N GLN A 24 12.69 5.29 10.08
CA GLN A 24 14.08 4.84 10.05
C GLN A 24 14.27 3.82 11.17
N ALA A 25 14.61 2.58 10.80
CA ALA A 25 15.06 1.56 11.74
C ALA A 25 16.29 2.09 12.48
N THR A 26 16.13 2.44 13.75
CA THR A 26 17.25 2.81 14.63
C THR A 26 17.83 1.52 15.20
N GLY A 27 19.12 1.32 14.92
CA GLY A 27 19.90 0.18 15.39
C GLY A 27 19.92 0.07 16.91
N ASN A 28 20.10 -1.17 17.36
CA ASN A 28 20.20 -1.60 18.75
C ASN A 28 21.00 -0.63 19.64
N ILE A 29 20.30 0.06 20.55
CA ILE A 29 20.92 0.65 21.74
C ILE A 29 20.59 -0.26 22.91
N VAL A 30 21.62 -0.94 23.44
CA VAL A 30 21.56 -1.59 24.74
C VAL A 30 21.64 -0.50 25.80
N VAL A 31 20.54 -0.26 26.53
CA VAL A 31 20.54 0.60 27.74
C VAL A 31 20.23 -0.27 28.96
N THR A 32 21.24 -0.45 29.79
CA THR A 32 21.14 -0.94 31.17
C THR A 32 20.44 0.08 32.06
N GLY A 33 19.33 -0.34 32.68
CA GLY A 33 18.81 0.13 33.97
C GLY A 33 18.40 1.60 34.12
N SER A 34 17.10 1.88 34.03
CA SER A 34 16.40 2.78 34.97
C SER A 34 14.87 2.73 34.74
N THR A 35 14.13 2.67 35.85
CA THR A 35 12.67 2.63 35.88
C THR A 35 12.08 3.93 35.34
N SER A 36 11.53 3.88 34.12
CA SER A 36 10.76 4.96 33.52
C SER A 36 9.30 4.53 33.39
N ARG A 37 8.39 5.39 33.89
CA ARG A 37 6.94 5.30 33.70
C ARG A 37 6.65 5.05 32.21
N THR A 38 6.11 3.88 31.89
CA THR A 38 5.75 3.48 30.54
C THR A 38 4.70 4.46 30.01
N ALA A 39 5.13 5.38 29.14
CA ALA A 39 4.22 6.01 28.20
C ALA A 39 3.54 4.89 27.40
N PRO A 40 2.25 5.01 27.05
CA PRO A 40 1.59 4.00 26.23
C PRO A 40 2.39 3.82 24.94
N ALA A 41 2.79 2.58 24.67
CA ALA A 41 3.52 2.23 23.46
C ALA A 41 2.70 2.73 22.27
N VAL A 42 3.25 3.69 21.53
CA VAL A 42 2.62 4.19 20.30
C VAL A 42 2.52 2.98 19.37
N PRO A 43 1.33 2.63 18.86
CA PRO A 43 1.21 1.55 17.90
C PRO A 43 2.15 1.87 16.72
N SER A 44 3.02 0.93 16.39
CA SER A 44 4.03 1.07 15.36
C SER A 44 3.87 -0.06 14.36
N VAL A 45 3.91 0.26 13.07
CA VAL A 45 4.16 -0.74 12.04
C VAL A 45 5.67 -0.85 11.88
N GLN A 46 6.18 -2.08 11.93
CA GLN A 46 7.58 -2.38 11.62
C GLN A 46 7.62 -3.04 10.25
N ILE A 47 8.30 -2.41 9.30
CA ILE A 47 8.54 -2.90 7.95
C ILE A 47 10.04 -3.14 7.82
N ASP A 48 10.41 -4.32 7.33
CA ASP A 48 11.81 -4.60 7.00
C ASP A 48 12.19 -3.80 5.74
N ALA A 49 13.28 -3.03 5.81
CA ALA A 49 13.67 -2.13 4.72
C ALA A 49 14.05 -2.92 3.46
N TRP A 50 13.29 -2.73 2.38
CA TRP A 50 13.53 -3.34 1.08
C TRP A 50 14.77 -2.74 0.38
N GLN A 51 15.74 -3.58 0.03
CA GLN A 51 16.89 -3.25 -0.82
C GLN A 51 17.26 -4.46 -1.69
N PRO A 52 16.80 -4.51 -2.96
CA PRO A 52 17.24 -5.56 -3.87
C PRO A 52 18.72 -5.34 -4.22
N ASP A 53 19.49 -6.43 -4.27
CA ASP A 53 20.87 -6.40 -4.76
C ASP A 53 20.83 -6.12 -6.27
N ARG A 54 21.31 -4.92 -6.64
CA ARG A 54 21.31 -4.41 -8.01
C ARG A 54 22.69 -3.85 -8.31
N PRO A 55 23.54 -4.60 -9.04
CA PRO A 55 24.90 -4.16 -9.36
C PRO A 55 24.95 -2.79 -10.04
N TYR A 56 23.94 -2.45 -10.85
CA TYR A 56 23.87 -1.12 -11.49
C TYR A 56 23.51 0.02 -10.53
N LEU A 57 22.77 -0.22 -9.44
CA LEU A 57 22.52 0.80 -8.43
C LEU A 57 23.79 1.12 -7.64
N GLU A 58 24.66 0.13 -7.40
CA GLU A 58 25.97 0.33 -6.77
C GLU A 58 26.88 1.23 -7.61
N LEU A 59 26.82 1.12 -8.96
CA LEU A 59 27.55 2.01 -9.86
C LEU A 59 27.14 3.48 -9.67
N TYR A 60 25.86 3.73 -9.43
CA TYR A 60 25.34 5.07 -9.19
C TYR A 60 25.77 5.60 -7.81
N ASP A 61 25.75 4.73 -6.79
CA ASP A 61 26.15 5.07 -5.42
C ASP A 61 27.64 5.40 -5.29
N GLY A 62 28.49 4.66 -6.01
CA GLY A 62 29.95 4.86 -5.97
C GLY A 62 30.40 6.24 -6.50
N LYS A 63 29.68 6.80 -7.48
CA LYS A 63 29.97 8.13 -8.06
C LYS A 63 28.70 8.86 -8.51
N PRO A 64 27.91 9.46 -7.60
CA PRO A 64 26.64 10.10 -7.96
C PRO A 64 26.79 11.28 -8.93
N ALA A 65 27.95 11.96 -8.93
CA ALA A 65 28.27 13.03 -9.87
C ALA A 65 28.35 12.55 -11.33
N ASP A 66 28.70 11.27 -11.54
CA ASP A 66 28.84 10.65 -12.86
C ASP A 66 27.56 9.89 -13.27
N PHE A 67 26.43 10.14 -12.61
CA PHE A 67 25.18 9.38 -12.79
C PHE A 67 24.80 9.19 -14.26
N ALA A 68 24.87 10.24 -15.09
CA ALA A 68 24.48 10.16 -16.50
C ALA A 68 25.38 9.23 -17.34
N GLU A 69 26.66 9.09 -16.99
CA GLU A 69 27.57 8.13 -17.63
C GLU A 69 27.27 6.71 -17.15
N ARG A 70 27.15 6.53 -15.83
CA ARG A 70 26.87 5.22 -15.21
C ARG A 70 25.52 4.66 -15.62
N PHE A 71 24.52 5.53 -15.73
CA PHE A 71 23.20 5.18 -16.25
C PHE A 71 23.28 4.63 -17.67
N ARG A 72 23.98 5.31 -18.59
CA ARG A 72 24.13 4.82 -19.98
C ARG A 72 24.87 3.48 -20.06
N GLU A 73 25.89 3.27 -19.22
CA GLU A 73 26.56 1.98 -19.12
C GLU A 73 25.60 0.88 -18.65
N ALA A 74 24.80 1.16 -17.62
CA ALA A 74 23.84 0.22 -17.07
C ALA A 74 22.67 -0.05 -18.03
N GLU A 75 22.15 0.99 -18.67
CA GLU A 75 21.04 0.92 -19.64
C GLU A 75 21.41 0.04 -20.84
N ALA A 76 22.65 0.14 -21.35
CA ALA A 76 23.12 -0.72 -22.42
C ALA A 76 23.10 -2.23 -22.08
N ARG A 77 23.12 -2.58 -20.80
CA ARG A 77 23.11 -3.99 -20.32
C ARG A 77 21.76 -4.44 -19.74
N HIS A 78 21.00 -3.52 -19.16
CA HIS A 78 19.82 -3.82 -18.35
C HIS A 78 18.55 -3.09 -18.80
N GLY A 79 18.65 -2.09 -19.68
CA GLY A 79 17.56 -1.25 -20.14
C GLY A 79 16.52 -1.95 -21.04
N ALA A 80 16.65 -3.25 -21.29
CA ALA A 80 15.63 -4.01 -21.98
C ALA A 80 14.41 -4.34 -21.11
N LEU A 81 14.49 -4.17 -19.78
CA LEU A 81 13.43 -4.51 -18.85
C LEU A 81 12.84 -3.26 -18.17
N PRO A 82 11.50 -3.15 -18.06
CA PRO A 82 10.85 -2.08 -17.29
C PRO A 82 11.42 -1.88 -15.89
N ILE A 83 11.67 -2.95 -15.14
CA ILE A 83 12.16 -2.87 -13.75
C ILE A 83 13.45 -2.05 -13.61
N PHE A 84 14.32 -2.02 -14.63
CA PHE A 84 15.55 -1.22 -14.61
C PHE A 84 15.27 0.29 -14.45
N TYR A 85 14.31 0.80 -15.21
CA TYR A 85 13.89 2.20 -15.16
C TYR A 85 13.19 2.51 -13.84
N LEU A 86 12.39 1.57 -13.32
CA LEU A 86 11.71 1.71 -12.03
C LEU A 86 12.70 1.75 -10.86
N ASP A 87 13.71 0.88 -10.86
CA ASP A 87 14.77 0.85 -9.85
C ASP A 87 15.63 2.13 -9.90
N THR A 88 15.96 2.59 -11.11
CA THR A 88 16.68 3.85 -11.31
C THR A 88 15.84 5.05 -10.85
N ALA A 89 14.54 5.08 -11.13
CA ALA A 89 13.64 6.12 -10.64
C ALA A 89 13.56 6.13 -9.10
N ALA A 90 13.47 4.95 -8.47
CA ALA A 90 13.47 4.84 -7.01
C ALA A 90 14.79 5.36 -6.40
N TRP A 91 15.93 5.09 -7.06
CA TRP A 91 17.23 5.62 -6.67
C TRP A 91 17.30 7.16 -6.74
N LEU A 92 16.71 7.77 -7.80
CA LEU A 92 16.60 9.22 -7.96
C LEU A 92 15.70 9.84 -6.89
N ALA A 93 14.53 9.26 -6.66
CA ALA A 93 13.55 9.75 -5.70
C ALA A 93 14.09 9.76 -4.26
N ARG A 94 14.85 8.73 -3.85
CA ARG A 94 15.51 8.66 -2.53
C ARG A 94 16.52 9.80 -2.29
N ARG A 95 16.96 10.49 -3.35
CA ARG A 95 17.87 11.65 -3.30
C ARG A 95 17.15 12.98 -3.48
N GLY A 96 15.81 12.98 -3.40
CA GLY A 96 14.99 14.17 -3.58
C GLY A 96 14.83 14.61 -5.03
N ARG A 97 15.34 13.86 -6.02
CA ARG A 97 15.23 14.15 -7.46
C ARG A 97 13.91 13.61 -8.02
N VAL A 98 12.79 14.01 -7.40
CA VAL A 98 11.46 13.44 -7.66
C VAL A 98 10.98 13.72 -9.09
N ALA A 99 11.20 14.93 -9.62
CA ALA A 99 10.82 15.25 -10.99
C ALA A 99 11.53 14.34 -12.01
N GLU A 100 12.83 14.12 -11.83
CA GLU A 100 13.60 13.22 -12.69
C GLU A 100 13.20 11.76 -12.50
N ALA A 101 12.80 11.36 -11.30
CA ALA A 101 12.25 10.02 -11.05
C ALA A 101 10.92 9.79 -11.80
N SER A 102 10.06 10.81 -11.87
CA SER A 102 8.81 10.75 -12.64
C SER A 102 9.06 10.61 -14.14
N GLU A 103 10.03 11.35 -14.70
CA GLU A 103 10.41 11.19 -16.10
C GLU A 103 11.06 9.82 -16.36
N MET A 104 11.95 9.37 -15.47
CA MET A 104 12.64 8.09 -15.58
C MET A 104 11.68 6.89 -15.59
N VAL A 105 10.63 6.91 -14.76
CA VAL A 105 9.68 5.79 -14.72
C VAL A 105 8.82 5.71 -16.00
N LEU A 106 8.60 6.84 -16.69
CA LEU A 106 7.87 6.85 -17.95
C LEU A 106 8.64 6.17 -19.09
N SER A 107 9.98 6.17 -19.04
CA SER A 107 10.82 5.49 -20.04
C SER A 107 10.54 3.98 -20.13
N ALA A 108 10.01 3.36 -19.06
CA ALA A 108 9.59 1.97 -19.09
C ALA A 108 8.46 1.70 -20.10
N LEU A 109 7.62 2.72 -20.40
CA LEU A 109 6.49 2.62 -21.32
C LEU A 109 6.91 2.64 -22.80
N ASP A 110 8.14 3.09 -23.09
CA ASP A 110 8.67 3.15 -24.45
C ASP A 110 9.29 1.81 -24.90
N LEU A 111 9.41 0.85 -23.99
CA LEU A 111 10.00 -0.44 -24.28
C LEU A 111 9.09 -1.30 -25.17
N PRO A 112 9.66 -2.06 -26.13
CA PRO A 112 8.86 -2.99 -26.95
C PRO A 112 8.14 -4.07 -26.15
N THR A 113 8.61 -4.36 -24.94
CA THR A 113 8.03 -5.32 -24.00
C THR A 113 6.96 -4.71 -23.09
N ALA A 114 6.70 -3.40 -23.18
CA ALA A 114 5.75 -2.73 -22.32
C ALA A 114 4.32 -3.25 -22.56
N ASP A 115 3.65 -3.63 -21.48
CA ASP A 115 2.30 -4.20 -21.47
C ASP A 115 1.40 -3.51 -20.43
N ASP A 116 0.23 -4.08 -20.18
CA ASP A 116 -0.72 -3.57 -19.19
C ASP A 116 -0.18 -3.66 -17.75
N THR A 117 0.70 -4.63 -17.48
CA THR A 117 1.40 -4.74 -16.20
C THR A 117 2.42 -3.61 -16.06
N THR A 118 3.16 -3.28 -17.11
CA THR A 118 4.06 -2.11 -17.14
C THR A 118 3.30 -0.83 -16.79
N LEU A 119 2.13 -0.61 -17.39
CA LEU A 119 1.28 0.56 -17.09
C LEU A 119 0.95 0.63 -15.60
N GLY A 120 0.58 -0.50 -14.99
CA GLY A 120 0.28 -0.58 -13.57
C GLY A 120 1.48 -0.26 -12.68
N MET A 121 2.64 -0.85 -12.97
CA MET A 121 3.87 -0.62 -12.21
C MET A 121 4.35 0.83 -12.31
N VAL A 122 4.24 1.44 -13.49
CA VAL A 122 4.58 2.86 -13.70
C VAL A 122 3.61 3.76 -12.94
N ALA A 123 2.30 3.47 -12.99
CA ALA A 123 1.30 4.20 -12.20
C ALA A 123 1.62 4.14 -10.70
N ASP A 124 1.94 2.96 -10.16
CA ASP A 124 2.32 2.79 -8.75
C ASP A 124 3.53 3.62 -8.33
N ARG A 125 4.51 3.83 -9.22
CA ARG A 125 5.66 4.70 -8.94
C ARG A 125 5.27 6.18 -8.99
N LEU A 126 4.45 6.58 -9.96
CA LEU A 126 3.96 7.95 -10.08
C LEU A 126 3.07 8.36 -8.89
N GLU A 127 2.26 7.45 -8.35
CA GLU A 127 1.51 7.66 -7.10
C GLU A 127 2.45 8.04 -5.94
N ARG A 128 3.58 7.32 -5.80
CA ARG A 128 4.59 7.58 -4.77
C ARG A 128 5.35 8.89 -4.98
N TYR A 129 5.53 9.29 -6.23
CA TYR A 129 6.17 10.56 -6.59
C TYR A 129 5.19 11.74 -6.56
N GLY A 130 3.89 11.48 -6.36
CA GLY A 130 2.85 12.49 -6.24
C GLY A 130 2.28 12.97 -7.58
N ASP A 131 2.60 12.31 -8.69
CA ASP A 131 2.00 12.58 -10.00
C ASP A 131 0.70 11.78 -10.17
N TRP A 132 -0.31 12.21 -9.41
CA TRP A 132 -1.61 11.55 -9.34
C TRP A 132 -2.39 11.60 -10.64
N ASP A 133 -2.22 12.67 -11.44
CA ASP A 133 -2.99 12.85 -12.66
C ASP A 133 -2.52 11.87 -13.75
N ARG A 134 -1.19 11.73 -13.92
CA ARG A 134 -0.64 10.72 -14.82
C ARG A 134 -0.88 9.31 -14.31
N ALA A 135 -0.79 9.07 -12.99
CA ALA A 135 -1.11 7.76 -12.42
C ALA A 135 -2.54 7.33 -12.74
N VAL A 136 -3.54 8.21 -12.55
CA VAL A 136 -4.94 7.92 -12.90
C VAL A 136 -5.09 7.64 -14.40
N GLU A 137 -4.44 8.42 -15.27
CA GLU A 137 -4.47 8.20 -16.71
C GLU A 137 -3.95 6.81 -17.12
N LEU A 138 -2.81 6.39 -16.55
CA LEU A 138 -2.23 5.07 -16.84
C LEU A 138 -3.09 3.94 -16.28
N ARG A 139 -3.66 4.09 -15.09
CA ARG A 139 -4.63 3.14 -14.52
C ARG A 139 -5.89 3.01 -15.35
N ASP A 140 -6.35 4.12 -15.94
CA ASP A 140 -7.47 4.12 -16.87
C ASP A 140 -7.17 3.30 -18.13
N ARG A 141 -6.01 3.51 -18.73
CA ARG A 141 -5.55 2.72 -19.88
C ARG A 141 -5.40 1.25 -19.51
N GLN A 142 -4.80 0.95 -18.36
CA GLN A 142 -4.65 -0.42 -17.85
C GLN A 142 -6.01 -1.12 -17.73
N ALA A 143 -6.99 -0.46 -17.10
CA ALA A 143 -8.34 -1.02 -16.93
C ALA A 143 -9.11 -1.17 -18.24
N ALA A 144 -8.78 -0.39 -19.27
CA ALA A 144 -9.39 -0.50 -20.59
C ALA A 144 -8.80 -1.65 -21.43
N LEU A 145 -7.53 -2.01 -21.21
CA LEU A 145 -6.86 -3.11 -21.92
C LEU A 145 -7.35 -4.49 -21.48
N ASP A 146 -7.75 -4.62 -20.21
CA ASP A 146 -8.23 -5.87 -19.63
C ASP A 146 -9.54 -5.64 -18.84
N PRO A 147 -10.68 -5.48 -19.54
CA PRO A 147 -11.96 -5.13 -18.92
C PRO A 147 -12.55 -6.25 -18.04
N ASP A 148 -12.22 -7.51 -18.36
CA ASP A 148 -12.73 -8.70 -17.67
C ASP A 148 -12.00 -8.94 -16.34
N ARG A 149 -10.75 -8.47 -16.20
CA ARG A 149 -10.01 -8.54 -14.95
C ARG A 149 -10.46 -7.43 -13.98
N PRO A 150 -10.92 -7.77 -12.76
CA PRO A 150 -11.39 -6.76 -11.80
C PRO A 150 -10.27 -5.92 -11.16
N GLN A 151 -9.04 -6.44 -11.09
CA GLN A 151 -7.92 -5.82 -10.38
C GLN A 151 -7.52 -4.44 -10.95
N PRO A 152 -7.32 -4.25 -12.28
CA PRO A 152 -7.06 -2.92 -12.83
C PRO A 152 -8.11 -1.87 -12.47
N ARG A 153 -9.40 -2.23 -12.53
CA ARG A 153 -10.50 -1.33 -12.15
C ARG A 153 -10.51 -1.01 -10.65
N ARG A 154 -10.21 -2.00 -9.81
CA ARG A 154 -10.03 -1.79 -8.36
C ARG A 154 -8.88 -0.84 -8.09
N LEU A 155 -7.70 -1.07 -8.68
CA LEU A 155 -6.52 -0.23 -8.49
C LEU A 155 -6.74 1.21 -8.99
N LEU A 156 -7.43 1.38 -10.12
CA LEU A 156 -7.89 2.71 -10.58
C LEU A 156 -8.75 3.40 -9.51
N ALA A 157 -9.73 2.70 -8.93
CA ALA A 157 -10.58 3.27 -7.89
C ALA A 157 -9.79 3.69 -6.64
N LEU A 158 -8.83 2.87 -6.20
CA LEU A 158 -7.95 3.22 -5.07
C LEU A 158 -7.08 4.44 -5.40
N THR A 159 -6.54 4.52 -6.60
CA THR A 159 -5.75 5.66 -7.09
C THR A 159 -6.57 6.96 -7.08
N LEU A 160 -7.80 6.90 -7.58
CA LEU A 160 -8.75 8.03 -7.54
C LEU A 160 -9.04 8.47 -6.10
N ALA A 161 -9.28 7.52 -5.18
CA ALA A 161 -9.56 7.84 -3.78
C ALA A 161 -8.35 8.49 -3.05
N ARG A 162 -7.13 8.11 -3.44
CA ARG A 162 -5.88 8.73 -2.97
C ARG A 162 -5.70 10.13 -3.57
N ARG A 163 -5.90 10.31 -4.88
CA ARG A 163 -5.89 11.63 -5.53
C ARG A 163 -6.91 12.59 -4.90
N ALA A 164 -8.10 12.10 -4.57
CA ALA A 164 -9.13 12.86 -3.88
C ALA A 164 -8.70 13.40 -2.51
N ALA A 165 -7.72 12.78 -1.84
CA ALA A 165 -7.19 13.27 -0.57
C ALA A 165 -6.27 14.49 -0.74
N VAL A 166 -5.67 14.68 -1.93
CA VAL A 166 -4.68 15.72 -2.21
C VAL A 166 -5.12 16.72 -3.28
N ARG A 167 -6.25 16.48 -3.97
CA ARG A 167 -6.88 17.36 -4.96
C ARG A 167 -8.32 17.68 -4.57
N PRO A 168 -8.56 18.64 -3.65
CA PRO A 168 -9.91 18.96 -3.16
C PRO A 168 -10.92 19.32 -4.25
N ALA A 169 -10.45 19.99 -5.32
CA ALA A 169 -11.30 20.37 -6.46
C ALA A 169 -11.86 19.17 -7.24
N GLN A 170 -11.13 18.06 -7.29
CA GLN A 170 -11.53 16.84 -7.99
C GLN A 170 -12.12 15.78 -7.04
N ALA A 171 -11.96 15.97 -5.72
CA ALA A 171 -12.23 14.94 -4.72
C ALA A 171 -13.63 14.33 -4.79
N ARG A 172 -14.67 15.15 -5.05
CA ARG A 172 -16.03 14.65 -5.19
C ARG A 172 -16.18 13.76 -6.43
N ALA A 173 -15.64 14.20 -7.57
CA ALA A 173 -15.72 13.44 -8.83
C ALA A 173 -14.93 12.13 -8.72
N ASP A 174 -13.72 12.20 -8.18
CA ASP A 174 -12.84 11.05 -7.96
C ASP A 174 -13.48 10.01 -7.04
N LEU A 175 -14.00 10.43 -5.88
CA LEU A 175 -14.66 9.49 -4.95
C LEU A 175 -15.96 8.91 -5.53
N THR A 176 -16.74 9.70 -6.26
CA THR A 176 -17.94 9.20 -6.96
C THR A 176 -17.55 8.10 -7.94
N ARG A 177 -16.53 8.35 -8.76
CA ARG A 177 -16.04 7.38 -9.75
C ARG A 177 -15.45 6.14 -9.11
N ALA A 178 -14.62 6.30 -8.07
CA ALA A 178 -14.01 5.20 -7.34
C ALA A 178 -15.06 4.26 -6.74
N ILE A 179 -16.08 4.81 -6.05
CA ILE A 179 -17.17 4.02 -5.47
C ILE A 179 -17.97 3.31 -6.57
N THR A 180 -18.26 3.97 -7.69
CA THR A 180 -18.97 3.34 -8.82
C THR A 180 -18.21 2.15 -9.39
N LEU A 181 -16.88 2.28 -9.59
CA LEU A 181 -16.03 1.20 -10.08
C LEU A 181 -16.02 0.00 -9.13
N LEU A 182 -15.80 0.24 -7.84
CA LEU A 182 -15.76 -0.80 -6.82
C LEU A 182 -17.12 -1.48 -6.63
N TYR A 183 -18.21 -0.71 -6.66
CA TYR A 183 -19.56 -1.25 -6.57
C TYR A 183 -19.92 -2.11 -7.79
N ALA A 184 -19.47 -1.74 -8.99
CA ALA A 184 -19.62 -2.57 -10.18
C ALA A 184 -18.88 -3.91 -10.01
N ILE A 185 -17.64 -3.91 -9.50
CA ILE A 185 -16.91 -5.16 -9.20
C ILE A 185 -17.69 -6.00 -8.19
N ALA A 186 -18.19 -5.39 -7.10
CA ALA A 186 -18.91 -6.10 -6.04
C ALA A 186 -20.27 -6.71 -6.47
N THR A 187 -20.88 -6.21 -7.54
CA THR A 187 -22.24 -6.60 -7.96
C THR A 187 -22.30 -7.31 -9.31
N SER A 188 -21.19 -7.35 -10.05
CA SER A 188 -21.06 -8.14 -11.27
C SER A 188 -20.55 -9.54 -10.97
N PRO A 189 -21.02 -10.58 -11.70
CA PRO A 189 -20.43 -11.91 -11.64
C PRO A 189 -18.92 -11.84 -11.89
N GLN A 190 -18.15 -12.48 -11.02
CA GLN A 190 -16.71 -12.62 -11.17
C GLN A 190 -16.39 -14.03 -11.66
N ALA A 191 -15.30 -14.17 -12.43
CA ALA A 191 -14.78 -15.48 -12.74
C ALA A 191 -14.32 -16.20 -11.46
N ASP A 192 -14.47 -17.52 -11.40
CA ASP A 192 -14.15 -18.33 -10.21
C ASP A 192 -12.71 -18.14 -9.70
N GLN A 193 -11.78 -17.77 -10.58
CA GLN A 193 -10.38 -17.50 -10.22
C GLN A 193 -10.20 -16.19 -9.39
N TRP A 194 -11.22 -15.33 -9.34
CA TRP A 194 -11.23 -14.06 -8.60
C TRP A 194 -12.22 -14.10 -7.42
N ASP A 195 -12.66 -15.29 -6.99
CA ASP A 195 -13.67 -15.44 -5.94
C ASP A 195 -13.22 -14.77 -4.62
N GLY A 196 -14.01 -13.81 -4.12
CA GLY A 196 -13.70 -13.03 -2.92
C GLY A 196 -13.35 -11.57 -3.17
N ILE A 197 -12.97 -11.17 -4.39
CA ILE A 197 -12.64 -9.77 -4.71
C ILE A 197 -13.85 -8.85 -4.58
N ASP A 198 -15.06 -9.40 -4.78
CA ASP A 198 -16.34 -8.74 -4.63
C ASP A 198 -16.53 -8.15 -3.22
N LEU A 199 -16.18 -8.92 -2.18
CA LEU A 199 -16.28 -8.48 -0.79
C LEU A 199 -15.23 -7.42 -0.43
N ILE A 200 -14.02 -7.54 -0.98
CA ILE A 200 -12.94 -6.56 -0.80
C ILE A 200 -13.35 -5.23 -1.44
N ALA A 201 -13.82 -5.28 -2.70
CA ALA A 201 -14.27 -4.09 -3.42
C ALA A 201 -15.47 -3.42 -2.73
N LEU A 202 -16.43 -4.21 -2.23
CA LEU A 202 -17.57 -3.66 -1.49
C LEU A 202 -17.15 -2.95 -0.21
N ASN A 203 -16.21 -3.54 0.54
CA ASN A 203 -15.69 -2.93 1.76
C ASN A 203 -14.97 -1.61 1.46
N GLU A 204 -14.14 -1.57 0.42
CA GLU A 204 -13.43 -0.38 -0.04
C GLU A 204 -14.38 0.72 -0.51
N ALA A 205 -15.44 0.37 -1.25
CA ALA A 205 -16.48 1.32 -1.65
C ALA A 205 -17.15 1.96 -0.42
N ASN A 206 -17.52 1.12 0.57
CA ASN A 206 -18.16 1.57 1.79
C ASN A 206 -17.25 2.48 2.64
N ALA A 207 -15.95 2.22 2.69
CA ALA A 207 -14.98 3.07 3.37
C ALA A 207 -14.88 4.49 2.79
N MET A 208 -15.19 4.66 1.50
CA MET A 208 -15.15 5.96 0.82
C MET A 208 -16.44 6.79 0.99
N LEU A 209 -17.59 6.14 1.26
CA LEU A 209 -18.90 6.80 1.36
C LEU A 209 -18.96 7.95 2.37
N PRO A 210 -18.42 7.85 3.60
CA PRO A 210 -18.45 8.97 4.55
C PRO A 210 -17.76 10.23 4.02
N ARG A 211 -16.63 10.08 3.32
CA ARG A 211 -15.90 11.19 2.70
C ARG A 211 -16.70 11.80 1.55
N LEU A 212 -17.27 10.97 0.68
CA LEU A 212 -18.11 11.44 -0.44
C LEU A 212 -19.32 12.24 0.07
N ARG A 213 -20.03 11.72 1.09
CA ARG A 213 -21.21 12.37 1.67
C ARG A 213 -20.89 13.75 2.28
N LYS A 214 -19.74 13.88 2.96
CA LYS A 214 -19.26 15.17 3.48
C LYS A 214 -19.01 16.21 2.38
N LEU A 215 -18.65 15.76 1.18
CA LEU A 215 -18.47 16.61 -0.01
C LEU A 215 -19.79 16.87 -0.76
N GLY A 216 -20.93 16.43 -0.22
CA GLY A 216 -22.25 16.55 -0.87
C GLY A 216 -22.43 15.65 -2.09
N GLY A 217 -21.60 14.61 -2.24
CA GLY A 217 -21.73 13.61 -3.30
C GLY A 217 -22.66 12.45 -2.92
N LYS A 218 -23.17 11.76 -3.94
CA LYS A 218 -24.04 10.59 -3.80
C LYS A 218 -23.72 9.58 -4.91
N VAL A 219 -23.75 8.30 -4.57
CA VAL A 219 -23.75 7.17 -5.51
C VAL A 219 -24.94 6.29 -5.13
N GLU A 220 -25.69 5.83 -6.13
CA GLU A 220 -26.78 4.88 -5.89
C GLU A 220 -26.21 3.48 -5.68
N MET A 221 -26.53 2.88 -4.54
CA MET A 221 -26.16 1.51 -4.16
C MET A 221 -27.38 0.86 -3.51
N ASP A 222 -27.49 -0.47 -3.60
CA ASP A 222 -28.48 -1.21 -2.82
C ASP A 222 -28.25 -0.93 -1.32
N PRO A 223 -29.24 -0.40 -0.57
CA PRO A 223 -29.08 -0.07 0.83
C PRO A 223 -28.61 -1.25 1.70
N ARG A 224 -28.88 -2.50 1.29
CA ARG A 224 -28.43 -3.71 2.00
C ARG A 224 -26.91 -3.92 1.90
N LEU A 225 -26.27 -3.32 0.90
CA LEU A 225 -24.84 -3.39 0.65
C LEU A 225 -24.08 -2.16 1.19
N VAL A 226 -24.79 -1.24 1.86
CA VAL A 226 -24.21 -0.01 2.41
C VAL A 226 -23.94 -0.17 3.91
N MET A 227 -22.74 -0.61 4.25
CA MET A 227 -22.26 -0.72 5.62
C MET A 227 -20.75 -0.52 5.71
N LEU A 228 -20.31 0.39 6.60
CA LEU A 228 -18.90 0.58 6.91
C LEU A 228 -18.40 -0.55 7.81
N LEU A 229 -17.52 -1.41 7.27
CA LEU A 229 -16.85 -2.45 8.02
C LEU A 229 -15.47 -1.96 8.50
N ASP A 230 -15.45 -0.90 9.33
CA ASP A 230 -14.22 -0.43 9.96
C ASP A 230 -13.57 -1.54 10.80
N VAL A 231 -12.24 -1.60 10.91
CA VAL A 231 -11.54 -2.66 11.65
C VAL A 231 -10.28 -2.14 12.33
N ASP A 232 -9.85 -2.80 13.41
CA ASP A 232 -8.63 -2.43 14.13
C ASP A 232 -7.37 -2.72 13.30
N VAL A 233 -7.32 -3.89 12.67
CA VAL A 233 -6.22 -4.32 11.80
C VAL A 233 -6.79 -4.84 10.48
N ARG A 234 -6.21 -4.38 9.37
CA ARG A 234 -6.44 -4.91 8.02
C ARG A 234 -5.10 -5.05 7.31
N VAL A 235 -4.88 -6.15 6.62
CA VAL A 235 -3.71 -6.34 5.75
C VAL A 235 -4.22 -6.72 4.38
N VAL A 236 -3.72 -6.06 3.34
CA VAL A 236 -4.03 -6.38 1.95
C VAL A 236 -2.73 -6.58 1.20
N ILE A 237 -2.63 -7.65 0.41
CA ILE A 237 -1.51 -7.85 -0.51
C ILE A 237 -2.02 -7.90 -1.95
N ASP A 238 -1.26 -7.28 -2.85
CA ASP A 238 -1.46 -7.25 -4.30
C ASP A 238 -0.11 -7.64 -4.95
N TRP A 239 -0.09 -8.15 -6.18
CA TRP A 239 1.17 -8.44 -6.89
C TRP A 239 1.08 -8.18 -8.38
N THR A 240 2.24 -8.05 -9.03
CA THR A 240 2.36 -7.61 -10.43
C THR A 240 2.35 -8.74 -11.45
N THR A 241 2.47 -10.01 -11.05
CA THR A 241 2.53 -11.15 -11.99
C THR A 241 1.28 -11.99 -12.02
N ASP A 242 0.86 -12.36 -13.23
CA ASP A 242 -0.16 -13.38 -13.44
C ASP A 242 0.36 -14.78 -13.10
N ALA A 243 -0.57 -15.74 -13.00
CA ALA A 243 -0.33 -17.16 -12.73
C ALA A 243 0.62 -17.43 -11.56
N SER A 244 0.60 -16.55 -10.56
CA SER A 244 1.37 -16.69 -9.33
C SER A 244 0.45 -17.17 -8.20
N ASP A 245 1.03 -17.86 -7.22
CA ASP A 245 0.31 -18.38 -6.06
C ASP A 245 0.98 -17.87 -4.78
N MET A 246 0.32 -16.89 -4.15
CA MET A 246 0.89 -16.04 -3.12
C MET A 246 -0.13 -15.83 -2.00
N ASP A 247 0.13 -16.46 -0.86
CA ASP A 247 -0.78 -16.40 0.28
C ASP A 247 -0.36 -15.35 1.31
N LEU A 248 -1.36 -14.67 1.85
CA LEU A 248 -1.25 -13.86 3.04
C LEU A 248 -1.40 -14.73 4.28
N TRP A 249 -0.34 -14.79 5.07
CA TRP A 249 -0.33 -15.44 6.37
C TRP A 249 -0.28 -14.37 7.46
N VAL A 250 -1.13 -14.50 8.49
CA VAL A 250 -1.09 -13.60 9.65
C VAL A 250 -0.99 -14.41 10.94
N ASP A 251 0.14 -14.28 11.63
CA ASP A 251 0.29 -14.77 13.01
C ASP A 251 -0.35 -13.78 13.97
N GLU A 252 -1.30 -14.26 14.76
CA GLU A 252 -2.03 -13.49 15.74
C GLU A 252 -1.36 -13.54 17.14
N PRO A 253 -1.69 -12.59 18.04
CA PRO A 253 -1.14 -12.57 19.41
C PRO A 253 -1.39 -13.85 20.22
N THR A 254 -2.41 -14.63 19.86
CA THR A 254 -2.77 -15.91 20.48
C THR A 254 -1.87 -17.06 20.05
N ARG A 255 -0.93 -16.83 19.12
CA ARG A 255 -0.16 -17.86 18.38
C ARG A 255 -1.01 -18.71 17.43
N GLU A 256 -2.25 -18.30 17.20
CA GLU A 256 -3.04 -18.81 16.08
C GLU A 256 -2.59 -18.13 14.79
N ARG A 257 -2.67 -18.85 13.67
CA ARG A 257 -2.29 -18.36 12.35
C ARG A 257 -3.52 -18.35 11.45
N ALA A 258 -3.83 -17.19 10.88
CA ALA A 258 -4.83 -17.04 9.81
C ALA A 258 -4.17 -17.36 8.46
N ILE A 259 -4.69 -18.38 7.78
CA ILE A 259 -4.21 -18.90 6.47
C ILE A 259 -5.38 -19.49 5.67
N TYR A 260 -5.18 -19.85 4.41
CA TYR A 260 -6.24 -20.38 3.53
C TYR A 260 -7.09 -21.50 4.17
N ASN A 261 -6.46 -22.45 4.88
CA ASN A 261 -7.13 -23.56 5.58
C ASN A 261 -7.58 -23.25 7.02
N ASN A 262 -7.28 -22.05 7.53
CA ASN A 262 -7.74 -21.51 8.80
C ASN A 262 -8.13 -20.02 8.63
N ASN A 263 -9.05 -19.76 7.71
CA ASN A 263 -9.39 -18.39 7.30
C ASN A 263 -10.32 -17.65 8.28
N ARG A 264 -10.68 -18.29 9.40
CA ARG A 264 -11.50 -17.73 10.48
C ARG A 264 -10.91 -18.15 11.83
N THR A 265 -10.20 -17.24 12.48
CA THR A 265 -9.50 -17.54 13.72
C THR A 265 -10.39 -17.42 14.95
N ALA A 266 -9.97 -17.97 16.08
CA ALA A 266 -10.75 -17.99 17.32
C ALA A 266 -11.01 -16.58 17.90
N ILE A 267 -10.14 -15.61 17.61
CA ILE A 267 -10.31 -14.22 18.04
C ILE A 267 -11.08 -13.36 17.02
N GLY A 268 -11.62 -13.97 15.97
CA GLY A 268 -12.43 -13.30 14.97
C GLY A 268 -11.63 -12.63 13.84
N GLY A 269 -10.38 -13.03 13.64
CA GLY A 269 -9.65 -12.73 12.42
C GLY A 269 -10.29 -13.45 11.24
N ARG A 270 -10.34 -12.76 10.10
CA ARG A 270 -10.88 -13.28 8.85
C ARG A 270 -9.87 -13.06 7.74
N LEU A 271 -9.49 -14.12 7.06
CA LEU A 271 -8.77 -14.08 5.79
C LEU A 271 -9.78 -14.17 4.64
N SER A 272 -9.50 -13.51 3.52
CA SER A 272 -10.25 -13.65 2.27
C SER A 272 -10.18 -15.09 1.76
N ARG A 273 -10.96 -15.36 0.71
CA ARG A 273 -10.72 -16.57 -0.07
C ARG A 273 -9.41 -16.41 -0.84
N ASP A 274 -8.79 -17.55 -1.06
CA ASP A 274 -7.49 -17.69 -1.68
C ASP A 274 -7.63 -17.62 -3.21
N MET A 275 -6.86 -16.72 -3.82
CA MET A 275 -6.82 -16.49 -5.26
C MET A 275 -5.58 -17.17 -5.88
N THR A 276 -5.61 -18.50 -5.93
CA THR A 276 -4.49 -19.38 -6.33
C THR A 276 -4.05 -19.35 -7.79
N ARG A 277 -4.80 -18.71 -8.70
CA ARG A 277 -4.64 -18.91 -10.16
C ARG A 277 -4.15 -17.67 -10.92
N GLY A 278 -3.68 -16.63 -10.24
CA GLY A 278 -3.36 -15.39 -10.92
C GLY A 278 -2.96 -14.26 -10.00
N TYR A 279 -3.63 -13.13 -10.16
CA TYR A 279 -3.50 -11.95 -9.32
C TYR A 279 -4.34 -12.08 -8.05
N GLY A 280 -3.88 -11.45 -6.97
CA GLY A 280 -4.68 -11.23 -5.78
C GLY A 280 -5.82 -10.22 -6.02
N PRO A 281 -6.30 -9.50 -4.99
CA PRO A 281 -5.69 -9.38 -3.66
C PRO A 281 -6.04 -10.51 -2.69
N GLU A 282 -5.21 -10.65 -1.66
CA GLU A 282 -5.62 -11.30 -0.41
C GLU A 282 -5.78 -10.29 0.72
N GLU A 283 -6.75 -10.53 1.60
CA GLU A 283 -7.12 -9.62 2.68
C GLU A 283 -7.27 -10.34 4.02
N TYR A 284 -6.60 -9.85 5.05
CA TYR A 284 -6.88 -10.17 6.45
C TYR A 284 -7.56 -9.00 7.15
N MET A 285 -8.57 -9.27 7.98
CA MET A 285 -9.27 -8.26 8.78
C MET A 285 -9.62 -8.79 10.17
N ILE A 286 -9.52 -7.92 11.19
CA ILE A 286 -10.06 -8.18 12.54
C ILE A 286 -10.68 -6.90 13.13
N ARG A 287 -11.98 -6.98 13.44
CA ARG A 287 -12.80 -5.83 13.87
C ARG A 287 -12.37 -5.25 15.22
N VAL A 288 -12.23 -6.14 16.21
CA VAL A 288 -11.85 -5.83 17.59
C VAL A 288 -10.63 -6.68 17.88
N ALA A 289 -9.44 -6.11 17.70
CA ALA A 289 -8.18 -6.82 17.83
C ALA A 289 -7.75 -6.89 19.30
N PRO A 290 -7.57 -8.09 19.89
CA PRO A 290 -6.85 -8.24 21.14
C PRO A 290 -5.48 -7.55 21.10
N PRO A 291 -5.01 -6.96 22.21
CA PRO A 291 -3.67 -6.41 22.28
C PRO A 291 -2.59 -7.44 21.94
N GLY A 292 -1.57 -6.99 21.21
CA GLY A 292 -0.42 -7.81 20.84
C GLY A 292 0.10 -7.50 19.44
N THR A 293 0.90 -8.42 18.92
CA THR A 293 1.55 -8.28 17.62
C THR A 293 0.89 -9.20 16.60
N TYR A 294 0.46 -8.61 15.49
CA TYR A 294 -0.01 -9.31 14.30
C TYR A 294 1.14 -9.30 13.28
N THR A 295 1.65 -10.46 12.90
CA THR A 295 2.78 -10.57 11.98
C THR A 295 2.28 -11.03 10.62
N ALA A 296 2.39 -10.15 9.62
CA ALA A 296 2.00 -10.46 8.25
C ALA A 296 3.19 -11.04 7.47
N GLN A 297 2.94 -12.11 6.73
CA GLN A 297 3.89 -12.77 5.85
C GLN A 297 3.23 -13.06 4.51
N ALA A 298 4.01 -13.02 3.44
CA ALA A 298 3.62 -13.54 2.14
C ALA A 298 4.25 -14.93 2.00
N ASN A 299 3.47 -15.98 1.82
CA ASN A 299 3.99 -17.30 1.50
C ASN A 299 3.92 -17.54 0.00
N VAL A 300 5.08 -17.64 -0.63
CA VAL A 300 5.21 -17.83 -2.07
C VAL A 300 5.20 -19.32 -2.37
N PHE A 301 4.13 -19.81 -3.01
CA PHE A 301 4.01 -21.21 -3.42
C PHE A 301 4.59 -21.43 -4.82
N ALA A 302 4.24 -20.56 -5.76
CA ALA A 302 4.75 -20.58 -7.12
C ALA A 302 4.97 -19.15 -7.64
N PRO A 303 6.22 -18.65 -7.66
CA PRO A 303 6.55 -17.36 -8.29
C PRO A 303 6.71 -17.44 -9.82
N ASP A 304 6.37 -18.57 -10.46
CA ASP A 304 6.97 -18.94 -11.74
C ASP A 304 6.29 -18.28 -12.94
N ARG A 305 6.92 -17.22 -13.47
CA ARG A 305 6.92 -16.88 -14.91
C ARG A 305 8.14 -16.02 -15.27
N ILE A 306 8.62 -16.18 -16.51
CA ILE A 306 9.48 -15.17 -17.14
C ILE A 306 8.58 -13.98 -17.47
N ASP A 307 8.58 -12.98 -16.59
CA ASP A 307 7.81 -11.75 -16.78
C ASP A 307 8.61 -10.75 -17.64
N PRO A 308 8.06 -10.25 -18.76
CA PRO A 308 8.70 -9.21 -19.57
C PRO A 308 8.98 -7.91 -18.81
N ASN A 309 8.37 -7.73 -17.63
CA ASN A 309 8.54 -6.57 -16.77
C ASN A 309 9.71 -6.66 -15.79
N GLY A 310 10.23 -7.86 -15.52
CA GLY A 310 11.29 -8.11 -14.53
C GLY A 310 10.81 -8.99 -13.38
N ALA A 311 11.29 -8.73 -12.16
CA ALA A 311 10.92 -9.52 -10.99
C ALA A 311 9.49 -9.17 -10.50
N THR A 312 8.77 -10.18 -9.99
CA THR A 312 7.46 -9.99 -9.36
C THR A 312 7.58 -9.05 -8.17
N ILE A 313 6.70 -8.06 -8.10
CA ILE A 313 6.57 -7.18 -6.94
C ILE A 313 5.25 -7.50 -6.22
N LEU A 314 5.33 -7.92 -4.96
CA LEU A 314 4.21 -7.91 -4.02
C LEU A 314 4.14 -6.55 -3.33
N THR A 315 3.00 -5.90 -3.39
CA THR A 315 2.72 -4.69 -2.60
C THR A 315 1.81 -5.08 -1.44
N ALA A 316 2.25 -4.82 -0.21
CA ALA A 316 1.44 -5.01 0.98
C ALA A 316 1.02 -3.68 1.60
N HIS A 317 -0.22 -3.61 2.07
CA HIS A 317 -0.81 -2.49 2.77
C HIS A 317 -1.26 -2.93 4.17
N LEU A 318 -0.63 -2.38 5.21
CA LEU A 318 -0.91 -2.67 6.61
C LEU A 318 -1.67 -1.51 7.21
N PHE A 319 -2.97 -1.72 7.44
CA PHE A 319 -3.87 -0.72 7.98
C PHE A 319 -4.05 -0.91 9.49
N ARG A 320 -4.13 0.23 10.19
CA ARG A 320 -4.67 0.32 11.54
C ARG A 320 -5.88 1.23 11.53
N ASN A 321 -6.92 0.86 12.29
CA ASN A 321 -8.17 1.62 12.37
C ASN A 321 -8.80 1.90 11.00
N PHE A 322 -8.76 0.92 10.09
CA PHE A 322 -9.34 1.05 8.76
C PHE A 322 -10.80 1.50 8.86
N GLY A 323 -11.21 2.44 8.01
CA GLY A 323 -12.54 3.04 8.00
C GLY A 323 -12.78 4.09 9.09
N ARG A 324 -11.79 4.42 9.94
CA ARG A 324 -11.94 5.38 11.04
C ARG A 324 -11.13 6.66 10.81
N ALA A 325 -11.44 7.70 11.59
CA ALA A 325 -10.80 9.01 11.45
C ALA A 325 -9.29 9.01 11.73
N ASN A 326 -8.81 8.05 12.51
CA ASN A 326 -7.40 7.82 12.84
C ASN A 326 -6.82 6.61 12.10
N GLU A 327 -7.36 6.29 10.91
CA GLU A 327 -6.78 5.30 10.01
C GLU A 327 -5.33 5.64 9.70
N THR A 328 -4.47 4.63 9.71
CA THR A 328 -3.11 4.73 9.18
C THR A 328 -2.87 3.55 8.26
N VAL A 329 -2.18 3.77 7.15
CA VAL A 329 -1.70 2.73 6.26
C VAL A 329 -0.21 2.86 6.09
N ASP A 330 0.49 1.75 6.26
CA ASP A 330 1.90 1.60 5.99
C ASP A 330 2.04 0.59 4.83
N SER A 331 2.83 0.90 3.81
CA SER A 331 2.93 0.08 2.59
C SER A 331 4.36 -0.36 2.32
N VAL A 332 4.54 -1.57 1.80
CA VAL A 332 5.84 -2.12 1.42
C VAL A 332 5.77 -2.88 0.11
N ASP A 333 6.80 -2.72 -0.72
CA ASP A 333 7.03 -3.54 -1.90
C ASP A 333 8.03 -4.64 -1.54
N ILE A 334 7.72 -5.88 -1.92
CA ILE A 334 8.58 -7.04 -1.75
C ILE A 334 8.81 -7.63 -3.13
N GLU A 335 10.06 -7.59 -3.58
CA GLU A 335 10.47 -8.29 -4.77
C GLU A 335 10.65 -9.78 -4.48
N LEU A 336 10.01 -10.61 -5.31
CA LEU A 336 10.14 -12.06 -5.28
C LEU A 336 11.09 -12.51 -6.37
N LYS A 337 12.07 -13.35 -6.01
CA LYS A 337 12.96 -13.96 -6.99
C LYS A 337 12.24 -15.09 -7.72
N ARG A 338 12.71 -15.38 -8.94
CA ARG A 338 12.14 -16.39 -9.84
C ARG A 338 11.93 -17.78 -9.24
N ASP A 339 12.78 -18.23 -8.32
CA ASP A 339 12.69 -19.56 -7.70
C ASP A 339 12.36 -19.49 -6.22
N GLU A 340 11.89 -18.33 -5.76
CA GLU A 340 11.67 -18.07 -4.36
C GLU A 340 10.44 -18.81 -3.82
N LYS A 341 10.63 -19.53 -2.72
CA LYS A 341 9.55 -20.25 -2.05
C LYS A 341 9.56 -19.99 -0.56
N GLY A 342 8.38 -20.07 0.03
CA GLY A 342 8.17 -19.99 1.47
C GLY A 342 7.81 -18.60 1.96
N ALA A 343 7.80 -18.46 3.29
CA ALA A 343 7.31 -17.26 3.96
C ALA A 343 8.33 -16.12 3.93
N ARG A 344 7.91 -14.98 3.38
CA ARG A 344 8.60 -13.70 3.44
C ARG A 344 7.90 -12.79 4.44
N MET A 345 8.67 -12.21 5.35
CA MET A 345 8.16 -11.20 6.26
C MET A 345 7.70 -9.98 5.47
N ILE A 346 6.46 -9.56 5.70
CA ILE A 346 5.93 -8.29 5.21
C ILE A 346 6.16 -7.21 6.26
N GLY A 347 5.69 -7.48 7.48
CA GLY A 347 5.74 -6.51 8.57
C GLY A 347 4.86 -6.89 9.74
N ARG A 348 4.85 -6.03 10.76
CA ARG A 348 4.11 -6.25 12.01
C ARG A 348 3.17 -5.10 12.31
N VAL A 349 1.94 -5.40 12.71
CA VAL A 349 0.99 -4.44 13.28
C VAL A 349 0.90 -4.66 14.78
N VAL A 350 1.23 -3.65 15.57
CA VAL A 350 1.16 -3.71 17.04
C VAL A 350 -0.12 -3.02 17.54
N VAL A 351 -0.96 -3.78 18.25
CA VAL A 351 -2.16 -3.28 18.94
C VAL A 351 -1.82 -3.11 20.44
N PRO A 352 -1.89 -1.89 20.99
CA PRO A 352 -1.44 -1.62 22.35
C PRO A 352 -2.42 -2.20 23.39
N GLY A 353 -1.89 -2.63 24.54
CA GLY A 353 -2.71 -3.00 25.69
C GLY A 353 -3.47 -1.82 26.26
N LYS A 354 -4.69 -2.04 26.79
CA LYS A 354 -5.37 -1.02 27.60
C LYS A 354 -4.49 -0.71 28.82
N PRO A 355 -4.27 0.57 29.16
CA PRO A 355 -3.57 0.91 30.40
C PRO A 355 -4.37 0.39 31.59
N VAL A 356 -3.75 -0.46 32.41
CA VAL A 356 -4.32 -0.93 33.67
C VAL A 356 -4.38 0.29 34.61
N SER A 357 -5.58 0.72 34.99
CA SER A 357 -5.75 1.76 35.99
C SER A 357 -5.30 1.21 37.36
N GLY A 358 -4.05 1.44 37.70
CA GLY A 358 -3.49 1.08 39.00
C GLY A 358 -4.07 1.93 40.12
N LYS A 359 -5.25 1.56 40.63
CA LYS A 359 -5.61 1.85 42.02
C LYS A 359 -5.29 0.59 42.82
N ALA A 360 -4.09 0.56 43.40
CA ALA A 360 -3.78 -0.39 44.45
C ALA A 360 -4.72 -0.10 45.64
N PRO A 361 -5.41 -1.09 46.21
CA PRO A 361 -6.14 -0.90 47.46
C PRO A 361 -5.10 -0.65 48.56
N VAL A 362 -5.20 0.52 49.21
CA VAL A 362 -4.46 0.81 50.43
C VAL A 362 -4.92 -0.20 51.47
N LYS A 363 -4.06 -1.15 51.80
CA LYS A 363 -4.26 -2.06 52.92
C LYS A 363 -3.92 -1.27 54.19
N ASP A 364 -4.92 -0.94 54.99
CA ASP A 364 -4.73 -0.45 56.35
C ASP A 364 -3.94 -1.50 57.14
N MET A 365 -2.71 -1.17 57.51
CA MET A 365 -1.94 -1.95 58.49
C MET A 365 -2.40 -1.54 59.88
N ALA A 366 -3.18 -2.39 60.53
CA ALA A 366 -3.32 -2.36 61.98
C ALA A 366 -1.99 -2.78 62.62
N PRO A 367 -1.49 -2.09 63.66
CA PRO A 367 -0.29 -2.51 64.36
C PRO A 367 -0.61 -3.70 65.27
N LEU A 368 0.18 -4.77 65.17
CA LEU A 368 0.17 -5.87 66.13
C LEU A 368 1.24 -5.62 67.22
N PRO A 369 1.02 -6.17 68.45
CA PRO A 369 1.60 -5.69 69.71
C PRO A 369 3.11 -5.88 69.87
#